data_AF-A0A176YFB1-F1
#
_entry.id   AF-A0A176YFB1-F1
#
_cell.length_a   1.000
_cell.length_b   1.000
_cell.length_c   1.000
_cell.angle_alpha   90.00
_cell.angle_beta   90.00
_cell.angle_gamma   90.00
#
_symmetry.space_group_name_H-M   'P 1'
#
loop_
_entity.id
_entity.type
_entity.pdbx_description
1 polymer ?
#
loop_
_entity_poly.entity_id
_entity_poly.type
_entity_poly.pdbx_seq_one_letter_code
_entity_poly.pdbx_strand_id
1 'polypeptide(L)' 'MRRRSEPHTFEQRLDAQKQRLERELVSLPHGKEREAVATRIEQLQAAAEMHEFLSLRDDAGVVR' A
#
# COMPACT_ATOMS: atom_id res chain seq x y z
N MET A 1 -4.75 3.93 -32.03
CA MET A 1 -5.66 3.76 -30.87
C MET A 1 -4.82 3.81 -29.60
N ARG A 2 -4.88 4.89 -28.81
CA ARG A 2 -4.10 5.03 -27.56
C ARG A 2 -4.64 4.00 -26.55
N ARG A 3 -3.85 2.97 -26.23
CA ARG A 3 -4.12 2.11 -25.07
C ARG A 3 -3.99 2.99 -23.83
N ARG A 4 -5.12 3.36 -23.21
CA ARG A 4 -5.12 3.87 -21.85
C ARG A 4 -4.94 2.64 -20.96
N SER A 5 -3.85 2.61 -20.20
CA SER A 5 -3.70 1.66 -19.11
C SER A 5 -4.89 1.83 -18.17
N GLU A 6 -5.46 0.73 -17.67
CA GLU A 6 -6.46 0.81 -16.62
C GLU A 6 -5.92 1.61 -15.42
N PRO A 7 -6.77 2.38 -14.74
CA PRO A 7 -6.37 3.07 -13.53
C PRO A 7 -5.91 2.03 -12.48
N HIS A 8 -4.78 2.30 -11.83
CA HIS A 8 -4.29 1.40 -10.79
C HIS A 8 -5.33 1.21 -9.68
N THR A 9 -5.53 -0.04 -9.27
CA THR A 9 -6.35 -0.35 -8.09
C THR A 9 -5.68 0.21 -6.84
N PHE A 10 -6.45 0.32 -5.74
CA PHE A 10 -5.91 0.79 -4.47
C PHE A 10 -4.74 -0.06 -3.98
N GLU A 11 -4.86 -1.39 -4.10
CA GLU A 11 -3.82 -2.37 -3.78
C GLU A 11 -2.55 -2.17 -4.63
N GLN A 12 -2.71 -2.01 -5.95
CA GLN A 12 -1.58 -1.76 -6.85
C GLN A 12 -0.82 -0.48 -6.49
N ARG A 13 -1.52 0.56 -6.03
CA ARG A 13 -0.88 1.79 -5.56
C ARG A 13 -0.14 1.59 -4.23
N LEU A 14 -0.73 0.84 -3.30
CA LEU A 14 -0.09 0.50 -2.03
C LEU A 14 1.20 -0.28 -2.27
N ASP A 15 1.16 -1.30 -3.13
CA ASP A 15 2.31 -2.14 -3.48
C ASP A 15 3.43 -1.33 -4.15
N ALA A 16 3.08 -0.49 -5.13
CA ALA A 16 4.05 0.36 -5.80
C ALA A 16 4.73 1.33 -4.81
N GLN A 17 3.97 1.88 -3.87
CA GLN A 17 4.50 2.77 -2.84
C GLN A 17 5.37 2.01 -1.83
N LYS A 18 4.96 0.82 -1.39
CA LYS A 18 5.73 -0.05 -0.50
C LYS A 18 7.07 -0.43 -1.12
N GLN A 19 7.08 -0.92 -2.36
CA GLN A 19 8.31 -1.25 -3.09
C GLN A 19 9.24 -0.05 -3.29
N ARG A 20 8.70 1.16 -3.43
CA ARG A 20 9.52 2.38 -3.49
C ARG A 20 10.19 2.65 -2.14
N LEU A 21 9.44 2.56 -1.05
CA LEU A 21 9.96 2.80 0.31
C LEU A 21 10.94 1.72 0.77
N GLU A 22 10.71 0.45 0.41
CA GLU A 22 11.65 -0.63 0.72
C GLU A 22 13.01 -0.42 0.03
N ARG A 23 13.00 0.02 -1.23
CA ARG A 23 14.24 0.39 -1.94
C ARG A 23 14.93 1.59 -1.28
N GLU A 24 14.15 2.59 -0.88
CA GLU A 24 14.66 3.76 -0.16
C GLU A 24 15.30 3.36 1.18
N LEU A 25 14.66 2.46 1.93
CA LEU A 25 15.13 1.94 3.22
C LEU A 25 16.49 1.24 3.12
N VAL A 26 16.74 0.49 2.04
CA VAL A 26 18.02 -0.18 1.80
C VAL A 26 19.15 0.83 1.54
N SER A 27 18.82 1.95 0.89
CA SER A 27 19.79 3.00 0.58
C SER A 27 20.09 3.95 1.74
N LEU A 28 19.23 4.01 2.76
CA LEU A 28 19.36 4.95 3.86
C LEU A 28 20.31 4.43 4.95
N PRO A 29 21.22 5.28 5.46
CA PRO A 29 22.00 4.95 6.64
C PRO A 29 21.09 4.82 7.86
N HIS A 30 21.59 4.15 8.90
CA HIS A 30 20.88 4.09 10.18
C HIS A 30 20.64 5.50 10.73
N GLY A 31 19.40 5.79 11.14
CA GLY A 31 19.02 7.08 11.67
C GLY A 31 17.52 7.36 11.51
N LYS A 32 17.12 8.57 11.89
CA LYS A 32 15.71 9.00 11.94
C LYS A 32 14.99 8.91 10.60
N GLU A 33 15.69 9.14 9.49
CA GLU A 33 15.11 9.02 8.15
C GLU A 33 14.74 7.57 7.82
N ARG A 34 15.62 6.63 8.15
CA ARG A 34 15.36 5.19 7.98
C ARG A 34 14.21 4.73 8.87
N GLU A 35 14.14 5.20 10.11
CA GLU A 35 13.03 4.91 11.03
C GLU A 35 11.69 5.47 10.52
N ALA A 36 11.71 6.68 9.94
CA ALA A 36 10.51 7.29 9.35
C ALA A 36 10.01 6.48 8.14
N VAL A 37 10.92 6.02 7.28
CA VAL A 37 10.58 5.16 6.13
C VAL A 37 10.04 3.81 6.61
N ALA A 38 10.65 3.19 7.62
CA ALA A 38 10.15 1.94 8.21
C ALA A 38 8.74 2.09 8.78
N THR A 39 8.51 3.14 9.59
CA THR A 39 7.18 3.48 10.12
C THR A 39 6.16 3.67 9.00
N ARG A 40 6.56 4.30 7.89
CA ARG A 40 5.67 4.51 6.75
C ARG A 40 5.29 3.20 6.06
N ILE A 41 6.21 2.24 5.96
CA ILE A 41 5.93 0.91 5.42
C ILE A 41 4.91 0.18 6.31
N GLU A 42 5.06 0.23 7.63
CA GLU A 42 4.11 -0.37 8.58
C GLU A 42 2.71 0.23 8.43
N GLN A 43 2.60 1.55 8.28
CA GLN A 43 1.32 2.21 8.03
C GLN A 43 0.64 1.75 6.74
N LEU A 44 1.40 1.53 5.66
CA LEU A 44 0.85 1.02 4.40
C LEU A 44 0.35 -0.41 4.56
N GLN A 45 1.04 -1.23 5.35
CA GLN A 45 0.61 -2.58 5.64
C GLN A 45 -0.68 -2.61 6.47
N ALA A 46 -0.78 -1.80 7.52
CA ALA A 46 -2.02 -1.64 8.28
C ALA A 46 -3.19 -1.14 7.40
N ALA A 47 -2.92 -0.23 6.45
CA ALA A 47 -3.93 0.24 5.52
C ALA A 47 -4.43 -0.87 4.56
N ALA A 48 -3.54 -1.76 4.12
CA ALA A 48 -3.91 -2.91 3.31
C ALA A 48 -4.80 -3.89 4.10
N GLU A 49 -4.42 -4.21 5.34
CA GLU A 49 -5.19 -5.09 6.23
C GLU A 49 -6.58 -4.51 6.54
N MET A 50 -6.67 -3.21 6.79
CA MET A 50 -7.95 -2.52 6.97
C MET A 50 -8.81 -2.55 5.70
N HIS A 51 -8.21 -2.35 4.54
CA HIS A 51 -8.93 -2.41 3.26
C HIS A 51 -9.51 -3.80 3.03
N GLU A 52 -8.68 -4.85 3.18
CA GLU A 52 -9.12 -6.24 3.07
C GLU A 52 -10.30 -6.54 4.02
N PHE A 53 -10.17 -6.15 5.30
CA PHE A 53 -11.22 -6.34 6.28
C PHE A 53 -12.54 -5.64 5.93
N LEU A 54 -12.47 -4.42 5.38
CA LEU A 54 -13.64 -3.66 4.97
C LEU A 54 -14.26 -4.23 3.69
N SER A 55 -13.45 -4.61 2.69
CA SER A 55 -13.93 -5.22 1.45
C SER A 55 -14.63 -6.56 1.69
N LEU A 56 -14.10 -7.40 2.60
CA LEU A 56 -14.76 -8.66 3.00
C LEU A 56 -16.14 -8.43 3.62
N ARG A 57 -16.35 -7.30 4.30
CA ARG A 57 -17.64 -6.92 4.89
C ARG A 57 -18.61 -6.38 3.85
N ASP A 58 -18.12 -5.64 2.86
CA ASP A 58 -18.94 -5.18 1.75
C ASP A 58 -19.45 -6.37 0.92
N ASP A 59 -18.61 -7.39 0.68
CA ASP A 59 -19.02 -8.63 0.01
C ASP A 59 -20.03 -9.45 0.84
N ALA A 60 -19.85 -9.52 2.16
CA ALA A 60 -20.81 -10.15 3.07
C ALA A 60 -22.11 -9.33 3.26
N GLY A 61 -22.08 -8.04 2.90
CA GLY A 61 -23.20 -7.10 2.95
C GLY A 61 -24.08 -7.12 1.71
N VAL A 62 -23.75 -7.92 0.69
CA VAL A 62 -24.63 -8.20 -0.47
C VAL A 62 -25.75 -9.18 -0.08
N VAL A 63 -26.48 -8.83 0.97
CA VAL A 63 -27.84 -9.28 1.26
C VAL A 63 -28.60 -8.04 1.73
N ARG A 64 -29.03 -7.21 0.78
CA ARG A 64 -30.16 -6.30 0.95
C ARG A 64 -30.98 -6.26 -0.33
#